data_AF-F6XP62-F1
#
_entry.id   AF-F6XP62-F1
#
_cell.length_a   1.000
_cell.length_b   1.000
_cell.length_c   1.000
_cell.angle_alpha   90.00
_cell.angle_beta   90.00
_cell.angle_gamma   90.00
#
_symmetry.space_group_name_H-M   'P 1'
#
loop_
_entity.id
_entity.type
_entity.pdbx_description
1 polymer ?
#
loop_
_entity_poly.entity_id
_entity_poly.type
_entity_poly.pdbx_seq_one_letter_code
_entity_poly.pdbx_strand_id
1 'polypeptide(L)'
;MALVTGEYPSSGYALHAAVDTMLGYPTINPNSSPQDSFLQDHRLIEALKYSYAQLSTPINSTYLHQVNGTNIGAYIRSLINDTHSYPMHHYLNGVQLLTTSGGQQHVCVIGPDDIIITITMSLGSNFGSKLMASGFILNNAMLDFSWEGKVQSSLQVPMANYVRGGAQPVSSLIPAIVIPSLSKCGEYLMPAARSRSMSVSGIAQVLMRKASNLGIKDSIAFKRFNQVMSTNVVQLEDNQPTGLAQYLRQRQRSHGFYSAK
;
A
#
# COMPACT_ATOMS: atom_id res chain seq x y z
N MET A 1 11.93 14.72 -4.37
CA MET A 1 11.66 13.47 -5.11
C MET A 1 10.18 13.46 -5.46
N ALA A 2 9.80 13.06 -6.67
CA ALA A 2 8.42 12.88 -7.09
C ALA A 2 8.16 11.40 -7.39
N LEU A 3 7.02 10.87 -6.95
CA LEU A 3 6.63 9.47 -7.18
C LEU A 3 5.67 9.38 -8.37
N VAL A 4 6.04 8.61 -9.38
CA VAL A 4 5.24 8.28 -10.55
C VAL A 4 4.80 6.83 -10.44
N THR A 5 3.50 6.57 -10.48
CA THR A 5 2.92 5.23 -10.32
C THR A 5 1.55 5.14 -11.00
N GLY A 6 0.99 3.93 -11.10
CA GLY A 6 -0.32 3.71 -11.71
C GLY A 6 -1.48 4.37 -10.94
N GLU A 7 -2.40 5.00 -11.67
CA GLU A 7 -3.65 5.53 -11.13
C GLU A 7 -4.70 4.43 -10.91
N TYR A 8 -5.84 4.77 -10.30
CA TYR A 8 -6.97 3.85 -10.19
C TYR A 8 -7.32 3.27 -11.58
N PRO A 9 -7.52 1.95 -11.73
CA PRO A 9 -7.77 0.94 -10.69
C PRO A 9 -6.52 0.25 -10.12
N SER A 10 -5.30 0.78 -10.34
CA SER A 10 -4.08 0.28 -9.68
C SER A 10 -3.97 0.75 -8.21
N SER A 11 -3.40 -0.12 -7.38
CA SER A 11 -2.99 0.18 -6.00
C SER A 11 -1.81 1.17 -5.92
N GLY A 12 -1.24 1.58 -7.05
CA GLY A 12 -0.35 2.73 -7.12
C GLY A 12 -1.01 4.00 -6.55
N TYR A 13 -2.32 4.14 -6.71
CA TYR A 13 -3.11 5.19 -6.08
C TYR A 13 -3.02 5.15 -4.54
N ALA A 14 -3.18 3.98 -3.93
CA ALA A 14 -3.04 3.82 -2.47
C ALA A 14 -1.60 4.08 -2.00
N LEU A 15 -0.60 3.72 -2.79
CA LEU A 15 0.80 4.07 -2.50
C LEU A 15 1.01 5.58 -2.52
N HIS A 16 0.51 6.26 -3.56
CA HIS A 16 0.63 7.70 -3.67
C HIS A 16 -0.03 8.40 -2.47
N ALA A 17 -1.25 8.02 -2.12
CA ALA A 17 -1.96 8.55 -0.96
C ALA A 17 -1.17 8.36 0.34
N ALA A 18 -0.66 7.14 0.61
CA ALA A 18 0.08 6.85 1.84
C ALA A 18 1.40 7.65 1.93
N VAL A 19 2.14 7.76 0.82
CA VAL A 19 3.39 8.54 0.76
C VAL A 19 3.11 10.03 0.96
N ASP A 20 2.12 10.57 0.26
CA ASP A 20 1.71 11.98 0.35
C ASP A 20 1.20 12.35 1.76
N THR A 21 0.50 11.43 2.43
CA THR A 21 0.17 11.54 3.86
C THR A 21 1.42 11.65 4.72
N MET A 22 2.43 10.81 4.47
CA MET A 22 3.64 10.81 5.29
C MET A 22 4.56 12.01 5.05
N LEU A 23 4.55 12.60 3.84
CA LEU A 23 5.39 13.77 3.49
C LEU A 23 5.10 15.02 4.32
N GLY A 24 3.92 15.13 4.94
CA GLY A 24 3.59 16.25 5.83
C GLY A 24 3.85 16.01 7.32
N TYR A 25 4.44 14.86 7.69
CA TYR A 25 4.96 14.64 9.04
C TYR A 25 6.46 14.95 9.10
N PRO A 26 6.99 15.26 10.31
CA PRO A 26 8.43 15.44 10.49
C PRO A 26 9.22 14.21 10.03
N THR A 27 10.34 14.46 9.34
CA THR A 27 11.28 13.42 8.94
C THR A 27 12.03 12.89 10.16
N ILE A 28 11.97 11.59 10.37
CA ILE A 28 12.80 10.86 11.33
C ILE A 28 14.16 10.61 10.70
N ASN A 29 15.24 10.66 11.47
CA ASN A 29 16.58 10.30 11.03
C ASN A 29 17.18 9.23 11.96
N PRO A 30 18.34 8.63 11.64
CA PRO A 30 18.93 7.59 12.48
C PRO A 30 19.23 7.99 13.92
N ASN A 31 19.29 9.29 14.23
CA ASN A 31 19.56 9.82 15.56
C ASN A 31 18.28 10.20 16.33
N SER A 32 17.10 10.06 15.72
CA SER A 32 15.82 10.33 16.37
C SER A 32 15.55 9.35 17.52
N SER A 33 14.71 9.77 18.48
CA SER A 33 14.37 8.90 19.60
C SER A 33 13.60 7.65 19.12
N PRO A 34 13.67 6.54 19.87
CA PRO A 34 12.86 5.36 19.57
C PRO A 34 11.35 5.68 19.56
N GLN A 35 10.88 6.58 20.43
CA GLN A 35 9.48 6.96 20.51
C GLN A 35 9.00 7.68 19.25
N ASP A 36 9.81 8.56 18.68
CA ASP A 36 9.48 9.27 17.44
C ASP A 36 9.45 8.30 16.25
N SER A 37 10.37 7.34 16.23
CA SER A 37 10.39 6.27 15.22
C SER A 37 9.15 5.39 15.31
N PHE A 38 8.73 5.02 16.53
CA PHE A 38 7.52 4.23 16.74
C PHE A 38 6.25 5.02 16.37
N LEU A 39 6.23 6.32 16.65
CA LEU A 39 5.13 7.19 16.22
C LEU A 39 5.05 7.29 14.69
N GLN A 40 6.19 7.36 14.01
CA GLN A 40 6.23 7.37 12.55
C GLN A 40 5.72 6.05 11.96
N ASP A 41 6.10 4.91 12.54
CA ASP A 41 5.59 3.60 12.12
C ASP A 41 4.07 3.51 12.35
N HIS A 42 3.56 3.99 13.48
CA HIS A 42 2.11 4.10 13.74
C HIS A 42 1.39 4.93 12.70
N ARG A 43 1.89 6.15 12.41
CA ARG A 43 1.32 7.03 11.39
C ARG A 43 1.33 6.39 10.00
N LEU A 44 2.39 5.67 9.63
CA LEU A 44 2.46 4.95 8.36
C LEU A 44 1.45 3.79 8.31
N ILE A 45 1.27 3.05 9.41
CA ILE A 45 0.25 2.01 9.51
C ILE A 45 -1.15 2.60 9.29
N GLU A 46 -1.48 3.71 9.96
CA GLU A 46 -2.78 4.37 9.82
C GLU A 46 -2.98 4.96 8.42
N ALA A 47 -1.94 5.57 7.84
CA ALA A 47 -1.95 6.09 6.47
C ALA A 47 -2.23 4.97 5.46
N LEU A 48 -1.60 3.80 5.63
CA LEU A 48 -1.85 2.62 4.79
C LEU A 48 -3.29 2.12 4.92
N LYS A 49 -3.86 2.09 6.13
CA LYS A 49 -5.26 1.67 6.35
C LYS A 49 -6.24 2.56 5.60
N TYR A 50 -6.14 3.88 5.77
CA TYR A 50 -6.99 4.82 5.06
C TYR A 50 -6.77 4.74 3.54
N SER A 51 -5.51 4.66 3.09
CA SER A 51 -5.19 4.59 1.65
C SER A 51 -5.74 3.33 0.97
N TYR A 52 -5.65 2.18 1.62
CA TYR A 52 -6.25 0.94 1.10
C TYR A 52 -7.78 1.01 1.09
N ALA A 53 -8.39 1.60 2.10
CA ALA A 53 -9.84 1.76 2.14
C ALA A 53 -10.37 2.58 0.96
N GLN A 54 -9.62 3.57 0.49
CA GLN A 54 -9.97 4.36 -0.70
C GLN A 54 -10.07 3.52 -1.99
N LEU A 55 -9.42 2.36 -2.08
CA LEU A 55 -9.60 1.48 -3.24
C LEU A 55 -11.00 0.84 -3.27
N SER A 56 -11.61 0.68 -2.11
CA SER A 56 -12.90 0.00 -1.93
C SER A 56 -14.09 0.97 -2.00
N THR A 57 -13.86 2.27 -1.82
CA THR A 57 -14.91 3.28 -1.86
C THR A 57 -15.28 3.62 -3.32
N PRO A 58 -16.55 3.98 -3.59
CA PRO A 58 -16.99 4.39 -4.92
C PRO A 58 -16.41 5.77 -5.25
N ILE A 59 -15.16 5.81 -5.70
CA ILE A 59 -14.56 7.05 -6.19
C ILE A 59 -15.07 7.24 -7.63
N ASN A 60 -16.02 8.15 -7.78
CA ASN A 60 -16.17 8.88 -9.03
C ASN A 60 -14.80 9.50 -9.33
N SER A 61 -14.21 9.14 -10.46
CA SER A 61 -12.91 9.60 -10.96
C SER A 61 -12.72 11.14 -10.90
N THR A 62 -13.82 11.90 -10.81
CA THR A 62 -13.87 13.35 -10.61
C THR A 62 -13.52 13.84 -9.20
N TYR A 63 -13.56 13.01 -8.16
CA TYR A 63 -13.16 13.42 -6.80
C TYR A 63 -11.65 13.65 -6.65
N LEU A 64 -10.84 13.21 -7.61
CA LEU A 64 -9.39 13.35 -7.61
C LEU A 64 -8.89 14.76 -7.92
N HIS A 65 -9.75 15.63 -8.46
CA HIS A 65 -9.45 17.07 -8.63
C HIS A 65 -10.18 17.98 -7.65
N GLN A 66 -11.13 17.46 -6.88
CA GLN A 66 -12.09 18.28 -6.13
C GLN A 66 -12.45 17.74 -4.74
N VAL A 67 -11.48 17.23 -3.97
CA VAL A 67 -11.58 17.43 -2.52
C VAL A 67 -11.20 18.88 -2.24
N ASN A 68 -12.06 19.85 -2.59
CA ASN A 68 -12.01 21.26 -2.18
C ASN A 68 -10.59 21.90 -2.04
N GLY A 69 -9.69 21.71 -3.01
CA GLY A 69 -8.33 22.29 -2.95
C GLY A 69 -7.40 21.68 -1.87
N THR A 70 -7.83 20.62 -1.17
CA THR A 70 -7.02 19.86 -0.21
C THR A 70 -6.37 18.64 -0.86
N ASN A 71 -5.04 18.58 -0.78
CA ASN A 71 -4.21 17.43 -1.14
C ASN A 71 -4.65 16.17 -0.35
N ILE A 72 -4.72 15.00 -1.02
CA ILE A 72 -5.20 13.73 -0.42
C ILE A 72 -4.40 13.32 0.82
N GLY A 73 -3.10 13.57 0.83
CA GLY A 73 -2.23 13.38 1.97
C GLY A 73 -2.64 14.22 3.18
N ALA A 74 -2.98 15.50 2.96
CA ALA A 74 -3.47 16.39 4.02
C ALA A 74 -4.83 15.93 4.57
N TYR A 75 -5.74 15.49 3.70
CA TYR A 75 -7.02 14.92 4.09
C TYR A 75 -6.84 13.68 4.98
N ILE A 76 -6.08 12.67 4.53
CA ILE A 76 -5.84 11.45 5.32
C ILE A 76 -5.13 11.80 6.64
N ARG A 77 -4.14 12.70 6.66
CA ARG A 77 -3.48 13.12 7.90
C ARG A 77 -4.46 13.68 8.92
N SER A 78 -5.48 14.42 8.49
CA SER A 78 -6.50 14.97 9.39
C SER A 78 -7.35 13.89 10.08
N LEU A 79 -7.37 12.67 9.55
CA LEU A 79 -8.10 11.52 10.08
C LEU A 79 -7.25 10.60 10.97
N ILE A 80 -5.92 10.75 10.96
CA ILE A 80 -5.00 9.91 11.73
C ILE A 80 -4.95 10.39 13.18
N ASN A 81 -5.14 9.45 14.11
CA ASN A 81 -4.98 9.69 15.53
C ASN A 81 -3.65 9.10 16.02
N ASP A 82 -2.76 9.93 16.57
CA ASP A 82 -1.44 9.51 17.05
C ASP A 82 -1.46 8.60 18.28
N THR A 83 -2.61 8.51 18.96
CA THR A 83 -2.75 7.79 20.24
C THR A 83 -3.53 6.49 20.13
N HIS A 84 -4.35 6.31 19.08
CA HIS A 84 -5.22 5.16 18.95
C HIS A 84 -5.42 4.74 17.49
N SER A 85 -5.70 3.46 17.28
CA SER A 85 -6.18 2.90 16.01
C SER A 85 -7.63 2.43 16.16
N TYR A 86 -8.36 2.36 15.06
CA TYR A 86 -9.75 1.92 15.05
C TYR A 86 -9.91 0.48 14.52
N PRO A 87 -11.08 -0.15 14.70
CA PRO A 87 -11.45 -1.37 14.00
C PRO A 87 -11.57 -1.17 12.48
N MET A 88 -11.47 -2.23 11.68
CA MET A 88 -11.48 -2.12 10.21
C MET A 88 -12.75 -1.46 9.62
N HIS A 89 -13.91 -1.64 10.25
CA HIS A 89 -15.16 -1.02 9.76
C HIS A 89 -15.12 0.52 9.78
N HIS A 90 -14.30 1.12 10.65
CA HIS A 90 -14.09 2.57 10.71
C HIS A 90 -13.48 3.12 9.41
N TYR A 91 -12.52 2.39 8.83
CA TYR A 91 -11.84 2.84 7.61
C TYR A 91 -12.68 2.59 6.36
N LEU A 92 -13.51 1.53 6.36
CA LEU A 92 -14.20 1.02 5.17
C LEU A 92 -15.63 1.55 4.97
N ASN A 93 -16.18 2.30 5.93
CA ASN A 93 -17.54 2.85 5.88
C ASN A 93 -18.62 1.83 5.47
N GLY A 94 -18.52 0.59 5.97
CA GLY A 94 -19.49 -0.48 5.69
C GLY A 94 -19.32 -1.21 4.35
N VAL A 95 -18.26 -0.90 3.60
CA VAL A 95 -17.95 -1.54 2.31
C VAL A 95 -16.96 -2.70 2.52
N GLN A 96 -17.06 -3.75 1.72
CA GLN A 96 -16.10 -4.87 1.77
C GLN A 96 -14.72 -4.39 1.32
N LEU A 97 -13.68 -4.86 2.01
CA LEU A 97 -12.30 -4.61 1.66
C LEU A 97 -11.93 -5.32 0.34
N LEU A 98 -11.29 -4.58 -0.56
CA LEU A 98 -10.60 -5.18 -1.70
C LEU A 98 -9.32 -5.87 -1.24
N THR A 99 -9.27 -7.18 -1.46
CA THR A 99 -8.09 -8.00 -1.16
C THR A 99 -7.56 -8.60 -2.44
N THR A 100 -6.23 -8.61 -2.56
CA THR A 100 -5.53 -9.36 -3.59
C THR A 100 -4.57 -10.32 -2.91
N SER A 101 -4.28 -11.44 -3.58
CA SER A 101 -3.37 -12.45 -3.07
C SER A 101 -2.53 -13.01 -4.20
N GLY A 102 -1.48 -13.75 -3.84
CA GLY A 102 -0.52 -14.32 -4.78
C GLY A 102 0.75 -13.49 -4.93
N GLY A 103 1.57 -13.90 -5.88
CA GLY A 103 2.87 -13.30 -6.16
C GLY A 103 2.84 -12.41 -7.40
N GLN A 104 3.83 -11.54 -7.49
CA GLN A 104 4.12 -10.76 -8.69
C GLN A 104 5.62 -10.76 -8.97
N GLN A 105 5.95 -10.46 -10.21
CA GLN A 105 7.31 -10.30 -10.70
C GLN A 105 7.49 -8.86 -11.16
N HIS A 106 8.72 -8.38 -11.04
CA HIS A 106 9.09 -7.04 -11.47
C HIS A 106 10.36 -7.11 -12.29
N VAL A 107 10.42 -6.25 -13.30
CA VAL A 107 11.60 -6.04 -14.11
C VAL A 107 11.85 -4.54 -14.15
N CYS A 108 13.06 -4.14 -13.76
CA CYS A 108 13.51 -2.76 -13.78
C CYS A 108 14.74 -2.67 -14.68
N VAL A 109 14.72 -1.76 -15.65
CA VAL A 109 15.81 -1.58 -16.63
C VAL A 109 16.16 -0.10 -16.71
N ILE A 110 17.46 0.20 -16.73
CA ILE A 110 18.00 1.51 -17.08
C ILE A 110 18.85 1.30 -18.32
N GLY A 111 18.45 1.93 -19.43
CA GLY A 111 19.18 1.91 -20.68
C GLY A 111 20.35 2.90 -20.69
N PRO A 112 21.32 2.75 -21.61
CA PRO A 112 22.43 3.70 -21.80
C PRO A 112 21.97 5.05 -22.37
N ASP A 113 20.73 5.14 -22.83
CA ASP A 113 20.03 6.31 -23.35
C ASP A 113 19.18 7.02 -22.29
N ASP A 114 19.43 6.73 -21.00
CA ASP A 114 18.67 7.24 -19.84
C ASP A 114 17.17 6.87 -19.87
N ILE A 115 16.78 5.86 -20.65
CA ILE A 115 15.42 5.31 -20.62
C ILE A 115 15.29 4.39 -19.40
N ILE A 116 14.35 4.72 -18.53
CA ILE A 116 14.04 3.94 -17.32
C ILE A 116 12.69 3.24 -17.51
N ILE A 117 12.70 1.91 -17.38
CA ILE A 117 11.51 1.07 -17.54
C ILE A 117 11.30 0.29 -16.25
N THR A 118 10.08 0.34 -15.71
CA THR A 118 9.63 -0.54 -14.64
C THR A 118 8.38 -1.28 -15.08
N ILE A 119 8.39 -2.60 -14.98
CA ILE A 119 7.28 -3.46 -15.34
C ILE A 119 6.95 -4.33 -14.14
N THR A 120 5.67 -4.37 -13.79
CA THR A 120 5.13 -5.26 -12.76
C THR A 120 4.12 -6.19 -13.42
N MET A 121 4.29 -7.50 -13.26
CA MET A 121 3.43 -8.51 -13.87
C MET A 121 3.04 -9.61 -12.89
N SER A 122 1.88 -10.23 -13.10
CA SER A 122 1.40 -11.34 -12.28
C SER A 122 0.43 -12.22 -13.06
N LEU A 123 0.38 -13.50 -12.70
CA LEU A 123 -0.68 -14.43 -13.10
C LEU A 123 -1.89 -14.40 -12.15
N GLY A 124 -1.82 -13.62 -11.07
CA GLY A 124 -2.76 -13.64 -9.94
C GLY A 124 -2.26 -14.57 -8.85
N SER A 125 -2.95 -15.70 -8.62
CA SER A 125 -2.44 -16.75 -7.72
C SER A 125 -1.24 -17.50 -8.32
N ASN A 126 -0.59 -18.35 -7.52
CA ASN A 126 0.48 -19.22 -8.02
C ASN A 126 -0.05 -20.08 -9.19
N PHE A 127 0.61 -20.01 -10.34
CA PHE A 127 0.19 -20.63 -11.61
C PHE A 127 -1.17 -20.14 -12.17
N GLY A 128 -1.58 -18.93 -11.77
CA GLY A 128 -2.78 -18.26 -12.29
C GLY A 128 -4.06 -19.08 -12.15
N SER A 129 -4.81 -19.18 -13.24
CA SER A 129 -6.02 -20.00 -13.34
C SER A 129 -5.76 -21.50 -13.37
N LYS A 130 -4.49 -21.93 -13.50
CA LYS A 130 -4.07 -23.32 -13.79
C LYS A 130 -4.55 -23.84 -15.15
N LEU A 131 -5.11 -22.97 -15.99
CA LEU A 131 -5.46 -23.27 -17.37
C LEU A 131 -4.30 -22.92 -18.29
N MET A 132 -4.14 -23.69 -19.36
CA MET A 132 -3.12 -23.46 -20.38
C MET A 132 -3.78 -23.33 -21.75
N ALA A 133 -3.32 -22.35 -22.53
CA ALA A 133 -3.68 -22.21 -23.93
C ALA A 133 -2.40 -21.90 -24.73
N SER A 134 -2.17 -22.64 -25.82
CA SER A 134 -1.01 -22.44 -26.71
C SER A 134 0.34 -22.42 -25.99
N GLY A 135 0.51 -23.21 -24.92
CA GLY A 135 1.73 -23.26 -24.11
C GLY A 135 1.87 -22.16 -23.06
N PHE A 136 0.89 -21.26 -22.92
CA PHE A 136 0.89 -20.20 -21.92
C PHE A 136 -0.09 -20.48 -20.79
N ILE A 137 0.35 -20.25 -19.56
CA ILE A 137 -0.53 -20.29 -18.38
C ILE A 137 -1.38 -19.02 -18.36
N LEU A 138 -2.69 -19.20 -18.23
CA LEU A 138 -3.64 -18.08 -18.19
C LEU A 138 -3.74 -17.52 -16.77
N ASN A 139 -3.77 -16.19 -16.66
CA ASN A 139 -3.96 -15.51 -15.38
C ASN A 139 -5.36 -15.77 -14.79
N ASN A 140 -5.55 -15.44 -13.53
CA ASN A 140 -6.87 -15.39 -12.89
C ASN A 140 -7.19 -14.01 -12.29
N ALA A 141 -6.79 -12.94 -12.99
CA ALA A 141 -7.00 -11.56 -12.53
C ALA A 141 -8.50 -11.21 -12.34
N MET A 142 -9.41 -11.92 -13.03
CA MET A 142 -10.85 -11.79 -12.83
C MET A 142 -11.29 -12.03 -11.36
N LEU A 143 -10.51 -12.79 -10.58
CA LEU A 143 -10.77 -13.00 -9.16
C LEU A 143 -10.54 -11.75 -8.30
N ASP A 144 -9.91 -10.70 -8.84
CA ASP A 144 -9.71 -9.44 -8.12
C ASP A 144 -10.96 -8.54 -8.16
N PHE A 145 -11.95 -8.82 -9.03
CA PHE A 145 -13.26 -8.16 -9.01
C PHE A 145 -14.06 -8.48 -7.75
N SER A 146 -15.04 -7.65 -7.45
CA SER A 146 -16.05 -7.88 -6.42
C SER A 146 -17.34 -8.40 -7.04
N TRP A 147 -18.04 -9.30 -6.35
CA TRP A 147 -19.36 -9.79 -6.72
C TRP A 147 -20.09 -10.30 -5.48
N GLU A 148 -21.42 -10.41 -5.56
CA GLU A 148 -22.25 -10.93 -4.47
C GLU A 148 -21.86 -12.37 -4.12
N GLY A 149 -21.68 -12.65 -2.82
CA GLY A 149 -21.30 -13.98 -2.35
C GLY A 149 -19.80 -14.31 -2.47
N LYS A 150 -18.95 -13.41 -3.01
CA LYS A 150 -17.48 -13.60 -3.01
C LYS A 150 -16.92 -13.76 -1.59
N VAL A 151 -17.39 -12.89 -0.69
CA VAL A 151 -17.03 -12.89 0.73
C VAL A 151 -18.32 -13.06 1.52
N GLN A 152 -18.32 -14.00 2.47
CA GLN A 152 -19.44 -14.16 3.40
C GLN A 152 -19.43 -12.99 4.39
N SER A 153 -20.11 -11.91 4.03
CA SER A 153 -20.14 -10.67 4.80
C SER A 153 -21.47 -9.96 4.61
N SER A 154 -21.94 -9.27 5.66
CA SER A 154 -23.06 -8.33 5.59
C SER A 154 -22.66 -6.96 5.03
N LEU A 155 -21.37 -6.74 4.76
CA LEU A 155 -20.85 -5.49 4.21
C LEU A 155 -21.23 -5.34 2.73
N GLN A 156 -21.35 -4.08 2.29
CA GLN A 156 -21.71 -3.75 0.91
C GLN A 156 -20.60 -4.15 -0.07
N VAL A 157 -20.98 -4.74 -1.20
CA VAL A 157 -20.02 -5.07 -2.27
C VAL A 157 -19.52 -3.78 -2.94
N PRO A 158 -18.20 -3.61 -3.15
CA PRO A 158 -17.65 -2.45 -3.85
C PRO A 158 -18.15 -2.38 -5.30
N MET A 159 -19.20 -1.59 -5.56
CA MET A 159 -19.81 -1.50 -6.89
C MET A 159 -18.84 -0.97 -7.95
N ALA A 160 -17.89 -0.10 -7.56
CA ALA A 160 -16.85 0.40 -8.46
C ALA A 160 -15.97 -0.72 -9.03
N ASN A 161 -15.75 -1.78 -8.25
CA ASN A 161 -14.99 -2.98 -8.64
C ASN A 161 -15.92 -4.17 -8.95
N TYR A 162 -17.19 -3.95 -9.29
CA TYR A 162 -18.09 -5.05 -9.66
C TYR A 162 -17.77 -5.60 -11.06
N VAL A 163 -17.91 -6.91 -11.25
CA VAL A 163 -17.68 -7.57 -12.56
C VAL A 163 -18.60 -6.98 -13.62
N ARG A 164 -18.01 -6.40 -14.68
CA ARG A 164 -18.73 -5.86 -15.84
C ARG A 164 -17.97 -6.15 -17.12
N GLY A 165 -18.70 -6.32 -18.23
CA GLY A 165 -18.09 -6.51 -19.56
C GLY A 165 -17.18 -5.33 -19.91
N GLY A 166 -15.94 -5.63 -20.35
CA GLY A 166 -14.94 -4.62 -20.72
C GLY A 166 -14.29 -3.86 -19.54
N ALA A 167 -14.72 -4.09 -18.30
CA ALA A 167 -14.08 -3.48 -17.13
C ALA A 167 -12.75 -4.17 -16.78
N GLN A 168 -11.88 -3.44 -16.08
CA GLN A 168 -10.67 -4.00 -15.47
C GLN A 168 -10.85 -4.07 -13.94
N PRO A 169 -10.41 -5.16 -13.29
CA PRO A 169 -10.48 -5.26 -11.84
C PRO A 169 -9.44 -4.35 -11.18
N VAL A 170 -9.69 -3.99 -9.93
CA VAL A 170 -8.68 -3.34 -9.08
C VAL A 170 -7.44 -4.21 -8.98
N SER A 171 -6.29 -3.61 -9.29
CA SER A 171 -5.02 -4.29 -9.42
C SER A 171 -4.08 -3.89 -8.28
N SER A 172 -3.41 -4.87 -7.69
CA SER A 172 -2.31 -4.63 -6.73
C SER A 172 -0.93 -4.49 -7.36
N LEU A 173 -0.85 -4.46 -8.68
CA LEU A 173 0.40 -4.26 -9.40
C LEU A 173 0.79 -2.78 -9.35
N ILE A 174 2.00 -2.50 -8.87
CA ILE A 174 2.50 -1.14 -8.66
C ILE A 174 3.82 -0.95 -9.43
N PRO A 175 3.78 -0.63 -10.73
CA PRO A 175 4.94 -0.08 -11.41
C PRO A 175 5.18 1.34 -10.87
N ALA A 176 6.29 1.55 -10.17
CA ALA A 176 6.61 2.83 -9.55
C ALA A 176 8.03 3.29 -9.89
N ILE A 177 8.16 4.59 -10.16
CA ILE A 177 9.43 5.29 -10.36
C ILE A 177 9.44 6.53 -9.48
N VAL A 178 10.51 6.72 -8.72
CA VAL A 178 10.81 7.98 -8.05
C VAL A 178 11.81 8.75 -8.89
N ILE A 179 11.47 9.99 -9.21
CA ILE A 179 12.29 10.89 -10.00
C ILE A 179 12.77 12.08 -9.15
N PRO A 180 13.90 12.71 -9.50
CA PRO A 180 14.29 13.96 -8.85
C PRO A 180 13.28 15.06 -9.19
N SER A 181 12.92 15.89 -8.21
CA SER A 181 11.82 16.88 -8.35
C SER A 181 12.28 18.25 -8.86
N LEU A 182 13.59 18.55 -8.77
CA LEU A 182 14.14 19.87 -9.10
C LEU A 182 14.92 19.90 -10.42
N SER A 183 15.46 18.76 -10.85
CA SER A 183 16.26 18.67 -12.08
C SER A 183 16.22 17.26 -12.65
N LYS A 184 16.70 17.07 -13.89
CA LYS A 184 16.93 15.73 -14.44
C LYS A 184 18.13 15.02 -13.80
N CYS A 185 19.01 15.76 -13.12
CA CYS A 185 20.12 15.20 -12.38
C CYS A 185 19.65 14.81 -10.96
N GLY A 186 19.94 13.58 -10.56
CA GLY A 186 19.67 13.11 -9.20
C GLY A 186 19.47 11.61 -9.14
N GLU A 187 19.00 11.17 -7.97
CA GLU A 187 18.74 9.75 -7.72
C GLU A 187 17.35 9.35 -8.24
N TYR A 188 17.33 8.30 -9.05
CA TYR A 188 16.14 7.62 -9.50
C TYR A 188 15.96 6.32 -8.73
N LEU A 189 14.73 6.02 -8.31
CA LEU A 189 14.43 4.75 -7.61
C LEU A 189 13.31 4.03 -8.34
N MET A 190 13.42 2.71 -8.47
CA MET A 190 12.37 1.86 -9.03
C MET A 190 11.95 0.85 -7.96
N PRO A 191 11.17 1.27 -6.95
CA PRO A 191 10.78 0.38 -5.87
C PRO A 191 9.81 -0.69 -6.38
N ALA A 192 10.00 -1.91 -5.89
CA ALA A 192 9.21 -3.08 -6.28
C ALA A 192 9.03 -4.03 -5.08
N ALA A 193 7.99 -4.85 -5.11
CA ALA A 193 7.67 -5.74 -4.00
C ALA A 193 7.04 -7.05 -4.48
N ARG A 194 7.58 -8.20 -4.06
CA ARG A 194 7.17 -9.51 -4.62
C ARG A 194 5.73 -9.96 -4.29
N SER A 195 5.16 -9.46 -3.19
CA SER A 195 3.85 -9.90 -2.68
C SER A 195 2.76 -8.90 -3.04
N ARG A 196 1.71 -9.36 -3.70
CA ARG A 196 0.57 -8.53 -4.12
C ARG A 196 -0.14 -7.86 -2.95
N SER A 197 -0.32 -8.58 -1.84
CA SER A 197 -0.99 -8.05 -0.64
C SER A 197 -0.14 -7.09 0.19
N MET A 198 1.19 -7.12 0.00
CA MET A 198 2.14 -6.33 0.79
C MET A 198 2.82 -5.23 -0.02
N SER A 199 2.46 -5.05 -1.30
CA SER A 199 3.19 -4.19 -2.23
C SER A 199 3.18 -2.72 -1.82
N VAL A 200 2.00 -2.17 -1.50
CA VAL A 200 1.88 -0.77 -1.07
C VAL A 200 2.68 -0.56 0.22
N SER A 201 2.48 -1.43 1.22
CA SER A 201 3.15 -1.35 2.52
C SER A 201 4.67 -1.42 2.40
N GLY A 202 5.18 -2.41 1.65
CA GLY A 202 6.61 -2.65 1.48
C GLY A 202 7.29 -1.52 0.71
N ILE A 203 6.69 -1.05 -0.38
CA ILE A 203 7.24 0.07 -1.15
C ILE A 203 7.22 1.35 -0.31
N ALA A 204 6.10 1.66 0.36
CA ALA A 204 5.99 2.84 1.20
C ALA A 204 7.06 2.86 2.30
N GLN A 205 7.29 1.74 2.99
CA GLN A 205 8.33 1.64 4.01
C GLN A 205 9.73 1.93 3.46
N VAL A 206 10.11 1.34 2.32
CA VAL A 206 11.42 1.59 1.69
C VAL A 206 11.57 3.07 1.33
N LEU A 207 10.52 3.68 0.76
CA LEU A 207 10.54 5.11 0.41
C LEU A 207 10.65 6.00 1.65
N MET A 208 9.96 5.67 2.74
CA MET A 208 10.04 6.43 3.98
C MET A 208 11.43 6.33 4.62
N ARG A 209 12.04 5.14 4.64
CA ARG A 209 13.41 4.97 5.14
C ARG A 209 14.43 5.73 4.30
N LYS A 210 14.28 5.69 2.98
CA LYS A 210 15.12 6.48 2.07
C LYS A 210 14.94 7.98 2.27
N ALA A 211 13.71 8.45 2.49
CA ALA A 211 13.42 9.85 2.83
C ALA A 211 14.00 10.26 4.19
N SER A 212 14.13 9.31 5.12
CA SER A 212 14.85 9.42 6.40
C SER A 212 16.38 9.34 6.27
N ASN A 213 16.91 9.48 5.05
CA ASN A 213 18.35 9.48 4.72
C ASN A 213 19.08 8.17 5.03
N LEU A 214 18.38 7.02 5.05
CA LEU A 214 19.03 5.71 5.03
C LEU A 214 19.54 5.39 3.62
N GLY A 215 20.65 4.65 3.56
CA GLY A 215 21.14 4.07 2.31
C GLY A 215 20.11 3.11 1.71
N ILE A 216 20.12 2.93 0.38
CA ILE A 216 19.13 2.07 -0.30
C ILE A 216 19.21 0.61 0.16
N LYS A 217 20.43 0.09 0.38
CA LYS A 217 20.66 -1.26 0.89
C LYS A 217 20.05 -1.43 2.28
N ASP A 218 20.29 -0.47 3.16
CA ASP A 218 19.76 -0.49 4.52
C ASP A 218 18.24 -0.31 4.54
N SER A 219 17.70 0.54 3.65
CA SER A 219 16.26 0.75 3.51
C SER A 219 15.53 -0.53 3.08
N ILE A 220 16.15 -1.35 2.21
CA ILE A 220 15.59 -2.64 1.78
C ILE A 220 15.76 -3.71 2.87
N ALA A 221 16.89 -3.72 3.58
CA ALA A 221 17.20 -4.69 4.62
C ALA A 221 16.48 -4.38 5.95
N PHE A 222 15.95 -3.16 6.11
CA PHE A 222 15.24 -2.74 7.31
C PHE A 222 14.05 -3.64 7.59
N LYS A 223 13.82 -3.94 8.87
CA LYS A 223 12.75 -4.84 9.30
C LYS A 223 11.38 -4.26 8.98
N ARG A 224 10.56 -5.03 8.28
CA ARG A 224 9.26 -4.58 7.79
C ARG A 224 8.11 -4.95 8.71
N PHE A 225 7.02 -4.22 8.55
CA PHE A 225 5.72 -4.59 9.05
C PHE A 225 4.71 -4.70 7.90
N ASN A 226 3.59 -5.37 8.16
CA ASN A 226 2.48 -5.41 7.23
C ASN A 226 1.14 -5.34 7.97
N GLN A 227 0.32 -4.35 7.63
CA GLN A 227 -1.06 -4.31 8.07
C GLN A 227 -1.90 -5.28 7.24
N VAL A 228 -2.36 -6.37 7.86
CA VAL A 228 -3.33 -7.28 7.28
C VAL A 228 -4.73 -6.69 7.49
N MET A 229 -5.21 -6.01 6.46
CA MET A 229 -6.49 -5.29 6.49
C MET A 229 -7.69 -6.21 6.77
N SER A 230 -7.68 -7.48 6.36
CA SER A 230 -8.81 -8.39 6.61
C SER A 230 -8.98 -8.80 8.08
N THR A 231 -7.89 -8.82 8.86
CA THR A 231 -7.91 -9.24 10.27
C THR A 231 -7.63 -8.10 11.25
N ASN A 232 -7.39 -6.89 10.74
CA ASN A 232 -6.89 -5.76 11.53
C ASN A 232 -5.60 -6.06 12.32
N VAL A 233 -4.76 -6.95 11.80
CA VAL A 233 -3.52 -7.37 12.48
C VAL A 233 -2.31 -6.73 11.82
N VAL A 234 -1.43 -6.12 12.62
CA VAL A 234 -0.09 -5.73 12.19
C VAL A 234 0.84 -6.92 12.38
N GLN A 235 1.35 -7.45 11.27
CA GLN A 235 2.42 -8.44 11.27
C GLN A 235 3.77 -7.72 11.29
N LEU A 236 4.69 -8.22 12.11
CA LEU A 236 6.04 -7.68 12.24
C LEU A 236 7.03 -8.77 11.83
N GLU A 237 8.08 -8.42 11.07
CA GLU A 237 9.23 -9.30 10.89
C GLU A 237 9.95 -9.54 12.23
N ASP A 238 10.70 -10.64 12.35
CA ASP A 238 11.46 -10.93 13.57
C ASP A 238 12.56 -9.90 13.83
N ASN A 239 12.95 -9.77 15.10
CA ASN A 239 13.99 -8.85 15.58
C ASN A 239 13.66 -7.36 15.35
N GLN A 240 12.40 -6.97 15.51
CA GLN A 240 12.01 -5.56 15.63
C GLN A 240 12.63 -4.91 16.87
N PRO A 241 12.76 -3.57 16.89
CA PRO A 241 13.17 -2.85 18.09
C PRO A 241 12.30 -3.20 19.31
N THR A 242 12.96 -3.42 20.45
CA THR A 242 12.29 -3.71 21.71
C THR A 242 11.29 -2.61 22.05
N GLY A 243 10.05 -3.00 22.37
CA GLY A 243 8.98 -2.07 22.73
C GLY A 243 8.07 -1.64 21.59
N LEU A 244 8.44 -1.78 20.31
CA LEU A 244 7.58 -1.41 19.17
C LEU A 244 6.24 -2.15 19.22
N ALA A 245 6.27 -3.48 19.39
CA ALA A 245 5.06 -4.28 19.46
C ALA A 245 4.15 -3.87 20.63
N GLN A 246 4.73 -3.54 21.79
CA GLN A 246 3.98 -3.05 22.94
C GLN A 246 3.38 -1.66 22.67
N TYR A 247 4.16 -0.76 22.06
CA TYR A 247 3.74 0.57 21.67
C TYR A 247 2.53 0.56 20.73
N LEU A 248 2.56 -0.30 19.70
CA LEU A 248 1.44 -0.47 18.77
C LEU A 248 0.22 -1.11 19.45
N ARG A 249 0.44 -2.14 20.28
CA ARG A 249 -0.65 -2.78 21.04
C ARG A 249 -1.38 -1.80 21.96
N GLN A 250 -0.67 -0.89 22.62
CA GLN A 250 -1.30 0.11 23.49
C GLN A 250 -2.30 1.00 22.74
N ARG A 251 -2.01 1.34 21.48
CA ARG A 251 -2.87 2.17 20.62
C ARG A 251 -4.06 1.41 20.03
N GLN A 252 -3.96 0.08 19.94
CA GLN A 252 -5.04 -0.78 19.43
C GLN A 252 -5.93 -1.35 20.54
N ARG A 253 -5.50 -1.29 21.80
CA ARG A 253 -6.21 -1.85 22.97
C ARG A 253 -7.54 -1.18 23.29
N SER A 254 -7.82 0.01 22.76
CA SER A 254 -9.13 0.65 22.88
C SER A 254 -10.28 -0.16 22.26
N HIS A 255 -9.99 -1.17 21.41
CA HIS A 255 -11.02 -1.94 20.70
C HIS A 255 -10.81 -3.48 20.65
N GLY A 256 -9.92 -4.04 21.47
CA GLY A 256 -9.97 -5.45 21.89
C GLY A 256 -9.84 -6.56 20.83
N PHE A 257 -8.72 -6.69 20.10
CA PHE A 257 -8.40 -7.92 19.34
C PHE A 257 -6.88 -8.12 19.15
N TYR A 258 -6.25 -9.17 19.73
CA TYR A 258 -5.01 -9.78 19.19
C TYR A 258 -4.87 -11.26 19.56
N SER A 259 -4.40 -12.04 18.58
CA SER A 259 -3.59 -13.25 18.77
C SER A 259 -2.18 -12.93 18.25
N ALA A 260 -1.17 -13.17 19.08
CA ALA A 260 0.20 -13.33 18.63
C ALA A 260 0.37 -14.79 18.17
N LYS A 261 1.06 -15.01 17.06
CA LYS A 261 1.84 -16.23 16.88
C LYS A 261 3.23 -15.96 17.42
#